data_AF-A0A386HRG5-F1
#
_entry.id   AF-A0A386HRG5-F1
#
_cell.length_a   1.000
_cell.length_b   1.000
_cell.length_c   1.000
_cell.angle_alpha   90.00
_cell.angle_beta   90.00
_cell.angle_gamma   90.00
#
_symmetry.space_group_name_H-M   'P 1'
#
loop_
_entity.id
_entity.type
_entity.pdbx_description
1 polymer ?
#
loop_
_entity_poly.entity_id
_entity_poly.type
_entity_poly.pdbx_seq_one_letter_code
_entity_poly.pdbx_strand_id
1 'polypeptide(L)'
;MKTRLNITIEQNVLEKVKVYAIKKQISVSKLIEDYFESIIKANSKRKTLLDMVDKLDPDPSIVAESYNKESFYENKKGKYGF
;
A
#
# COMPACT_ATOMS: atom_id res chain seq x y z
N MET A 1 9.05 20.29 -8.92
CA MET A 1 9.64 21.52 -8.34
C MET A 1 9.94 21.28 -6.87
N LYS A 2 11.01 21.87 -6.31
CA LYS A 2 11.31 21.77 -4.88
C LYS A 2 10.83 23.02 -4.14
N THR A 3 10.30 22.83 -2.94
CA THR A 3 9.80 23.90 -2.06
C THR A 3 10.65 23.97 -0.80
N ARG A 4 10.84 25.18 -0.25
CA ARG A 4 11.59 25.37 1.00
C ARG A 4 10.74 24.93 2.20
N LEU A 5 11.36 24.19 3.11
CA LEU A 5 10.75 23.77 4.39
C LEU A 5 11.54 24.41 5.53
N ASN A 6 10.85 25.17 6.38
CA ASN A 6 11.42 25.72 7.61
C ASN A 6 11.05 24.80 8.78
N ILE A 7 12.05 24.32 9.53
CA ILE A 7 11.86 23.46 10.70
C ILE A 7 12.65 24.00 11.89
N THR A 8 12.11 23.78 13.09
CA THR A 8 12.85 23.98 14.35
C THR A 8 13.31 22.62 14.84
N ILE A 9 14.58 22.49 15.18
CA ILE A 9 15.18 21.25 15.68
C ILE A 9 16.24 21.59 16.71
N GLU A 10 16.39 20.72 17.71
CA GLU A 10 17.44 20.83 18.71
C GLU A 10 18.83 20.85 18.06
N GLN A 11 19.69 21.77 18.51
CA GLN A 11 21.02 21.97 17.93
C GLN A 11 21.87 20.69 18.00
N ASN A 12 21.84 20.00 19.13
CA ASN A 12 22.60 18.76 19.33
C ASN A 12 22.17 17.63 18.38
N VAL A 13 20.89 17.58 17.99
CA VAL A 13 20.36 16.63 17.03
C VAL A 13 20.83 17.00 15.63
N LEU A 14 20.76 18.28 15.27
CA LEU A 14 21.23 18.78 13.96
C LEU A 14 22.72 18.47 13.74
N GLU A 15 23.55 18.65 14.75
CA GLU A 15 24.99 18.32 14.68
C GLU A 15 25.23 16.83 14.43
N LYS A 16 24.55 15.96 15.19
CA LYS A 16 24.65 14.49 15.01
C LYS A 16 24.19 14.06 13.61
N VAL A 17 23.09 14.63 13.12
CA VAL A 17 22.56 14.34 11.78
C VAL A 17 23.51 14.82 10.69
N LYS A 18 24.14 15.98 10.83
CA LYS A 18 25.16 16.46 9.89
C LYS A 18 26.35 15.50 9.78
N VAL A 19 26.87 15.04 10.92
CA VAL A 19 27.97 14.05 10.94
C VAL A 19 27.55 12.76 10.24
N TYR A 20 26.34 12.26 10.51
CA TYR A 20 25.80 11.08 9.84
C TYR A 20 25.68 11.29 8.32
N ALA A 21 25.14 12.43 7.90
CA ALA A 21 24.92 12.78 6.50
C ALA A 21 26.25 12.86 5.73
N ILE A 22 27.29 13.46 6.32
CA ILE A 22 28.66 13.49 5.77
C ILE A 22 29.21 12.07 5.62
N LYS A 23 29.09 11.23 6.66
CA LYS A 23 29.56 9.83 6.61
C LYS A 23 28.89 9.02 5.50
N LYS A 24 27.62 9.32 5.21
CA LYS A 24 26.82 8.68 4.16
C LYS A 24 26.91 9.39 2.80
N GLN A 25 27.66 10.48 2.69
CA GLN A 25 27.79 11.32 1.49
C GLN A 25 26.44 11.80 0.94
N ILE A 26 25.49 12.11 1.83
CA ILE A 26 24.17 12.64 1.48
C ILE A 26 23.93 13.98 2.17
N SER A 27 23.01 14.78 1.64
CA SER A 27 22.59 16.02 2.31
C SER A 27 21.53 15.75 3.38
N VAL A 28 21.47 16.62 4.39
CA VAL A 28 20.42 16.55 5.43
C VAL A 28 19.03 16.73 4.80
N SER A 29 18.90 17.63 3.82
CA SER A 29 17.65 17.81 3.08
C SER A 29 17.20 16.53 2.37
N LYS A 30 18.13 15.77 1.76
CA LYS A 30 17.83 14.50 1.11
C LYS A 30 17.39 13.44 2.12
N LEU A 31 18.04 13.38 3.28
CA LEU A 31 17.67 12.46 4.36
C LEU A 31 16.24 12.71 4.85
N ILE A 32 15.86 13.99 5.02
CA ILE A 32 14.50 14.38 5.41
C ILE A 32 13.49 14.04 4.31
N GLU A 33 13.81 14.36 3.05
CA GLU A 33 12.96 14.05 1.88
C GLU A 33 12.70 12.54 1.77
N ASP A 34 13.74 11.71 1.90
CA ASP A 34 13.65 10.25 1.86
C ASP A 34 12.80 9.69 3.01
N TYR A 35 12.96 10.26 4.21
CA TYR A 35 12.16 9.86 5.35
C TYR A 35 10.68 10.20 5.14
N PHE A 36 10.36 11.40 4.66
CA PHE A 36 8.99 11.78 4.34
C PHE A 36 8.38 10.91 3.24
N GLU A 37 9.14 10.59 2.18
CA GLU A 37 8.69 9.62 1.18
C GLU A 37 8.39 8.26 1.78
N SER A 38 9.22 7.78 2.72
CA SER A 38 8.99 6.50 3.38
C SER A 38 7.69 6.48 4.17
N ILE A 39 7.36 7.58 4.86
CA ILE A 39 6.09 7.74 5.60
C ILE A 39 4.91 7.73 4.63
N ILE A 40 4.99 8.47 3.53
CA ILE A 40 3.91 8.54 2.53
C ILE A 40 3.71 7.18 1.87
N LYS A 41 4.80 6.49 1.50
CA LYS A 41 4.77 5.15 0.88
C LYS A 41 4.20 4.09 1.84
N ALA A 42 4.47 4.20 3.14
CA ALA A 42 3.92 3.30 4.14
C ALA A 42 2.41 3.54 4.38
N ASN A 43 1.96 4.80 4.34
CA ASN A 43 0.55 5.16 4.58
C ASN A 43 -0.33 5.10 3.33
N SER A 44 0.27 5.16 2.14
CA SER A 44 -0.37 4.71 0.91
C SER A 44 -0.61 3.22 1.08
N LYS A 45 -1.81 2.85 1.54
CA LYS A 45 -2.29 1.47 1.51
C LYS A 45 -1.93 0.95 0.12
N ARG A 46 -0.91 0.10 0.03
CA ARG A 46 -0.66 -0.66 -1.20
C ARG A 46 -2.01 -1.29 -1.48
N LYS A 47 -2.66 -0.90 -2.58
CA LYS A 47 -3.85 -1.62 -3.06
C LYS A 47 -3.36 -3.05 -3.20
N THR A 48 -3.71 -3.87 -2.22
CA THR A 48 -3.27 -5.25 -2.18
C THR A 48 -3.94 -5.92 -3.36
N LEU A 49 -3.37 -6.99 -3.92
CA LEU A 49 -4.07 -7.74 -4.98
C LEU A 49 -5.51 -8.09 -4.54
N LEU A 50 -5.72 -8.33 -3.23
CA LEU A 50 -7.02 -8.47 -2.58
C LEU A 50 -7.95 -7.24 -2.75
N ASP A 51 -7.45 -6.01 -2.52
CA ASP A 51 -8.23 -4.78 -2.74
C ASP A 51 -8.61 -4.55 -4.21
N MET A 52 -7.91 -5.21 -5.14
CA MET A 52 -8.23 -5.18 -6.57
C MET A 52 -9.27 -6.25 -6.92
N VAL A 53 -9.17 -7.45 -6.32
CA VAL A 53 -10.17 -8.52 -6.46
C VAL A 53 -11.53 -8.10 -5.91
N ASP A 54 -11.56 -7.42 -4.75
CA ASP A 54 -12.81 -6.91 -4.15
C ASP A 54 -13.51 -5.83 -5.00
N LYS A 55 -12.81 -5.27 -6.00
CA LYS A 55 -13.32 -4.25 -6.92
C LYS A 55 -13.60 -4.79 -8.32
N LEU A 56 -13.38 -6.08 -8.54
CA LEU A 56 -13.82 -6.73 -9.77
C LEU A 56 -15.31 -7.01 -9.60
N ASP A 57 -16.13 -6.16 -10.23
CA ASP A 57 -17.53 -6.50 -10.45
C ASP A 57 -17.57 -7.71 -11.41
N PRO A 58 -18.24 -8.81 -11.02
CA PRO A 58 -18.29 -10.00 -11.86
C PRO A 58 -19.08 -9.69 -13.14
N ASP A 59 -18.45 -9.90 -14.29
CA ASP A 59 -19.08 -9.68 -15.59
C ASP A 59 -20.28 -10.64 -15.77
N PRO A 60 -21.53 -10.13 -15.84
CA PRO A 60 -22.73 -10.95 -15.93
C PRO A 60 -22.75 -11.90 -17.14
N SER A 61 -21.95 -11.61 -18.18
CA SER A 61 -21.84 -12.46 -19.38
C SER A 61 -20.90 -13.65 -19.22
N ILE A 62 -20.02 -13.61 -18.21
CA ILE A 62 -19.03 -14.66 -17.88
C ILE A 62 -19.44 -15.42 -16.60
N VAL A 63 -20.31 -14.82 -15.78
CA VAL A 63 -20.87 -15.44 -14.59
C VAL A 63 -21.77 -16.61 -15.00
N ALA A 64 -21.20 -17.81 -14.94
CA ALA A 64 -21.95 -19.04 -15.14
C ALA A 64 -23.12 -19.13 -14.14
N GLU A 65 -24.21 -19.79 -14.53
CA GLU A 65 -25.41 -20.01 -13.69
C GLU A 65 -25.09 -20.65 -12.31
N SER A 66 -23.90 -21.23 -12.15
CA SER A 66 -23.34 -21.77 -10.91
C SER A 66 -22.97 -20.72 -9.85
N TYR A 67 -22.96 -19.43 -10.20
CA TYR A 67 -22.76 -18.34 -9.25
C TYR A 67 -24.02 -18.06 -8.42
N ASN A 68 -25.17 -18.54 -8.89
CA ASN A 68 -26.37 -18.57 -8.08
C ASN A 68 -26.16 -19.59 -6.96
N LYS A 69 -26.04 -19.11 -5.72
CA LYS A 69 -25.68 -19.93 -4.56
C LYS A 69 -26.62 -21.12 -4.41
N GLU A 70 -27.90 -20.95 -4.75
CA GLU A 70 -28.92 -22.00 -4.72
C GLU A 70 -28.61 -23.13 -5.71
N SER A 71 -28.28 -22.79 -6.97
CA SER A 71 -27.98 -23.77 -8.02
C SER A 71 -26.70 -24.57 -7.72
N PHE A 72 -25.72 -23.99 -7.04
CA PHE A 72 -24.51 -24.68 -6.60
C PHE A 72 -24.79 -25.78 -5.56
N TYR A 73 -25.66 -25.50 -4.58
CA TYR A 73 -26.02 -26.48 -3.56
C TYR A 73 -26.98 -27.55 -4.09
N GLU A 74 -27.90 -27.19 -4.99
CA GLU A 74 -28.77 -28.17 -5.66
C GLU A 74 -28.00 -29.14 -6.55
N ASN A 75 -27.03 -28.66 -7.34
CA ASN A 75 -26.15 -29.53 -8.13
C ASN A 75 -25.28 -30.45 -7.26
N LYS A 76 -24.85 -30.00 -6.09
CA LYS A 76 -24.12 -30.85 -5.13
C LYS A 76 -24.99 -31.95 -4.54
N LYS A 77 -26.27 -31.69 -4.28
CA LYS A 77 -27.23 -32.73 -3.83
C LYS A 77 -27.42 -33.82 -4.88
N GLY A 78 -27.56 -33.45 -6.16
CA GLY A 78 -27.69 -34.42 -7.25
C GLY A 78 -26.46 -35.30 -7.45
N LYS A 79 -25.24 -34.77 -7.22
CA LYS A 79 -23.98 -35.50 -7.44
C LYS A 79 -23.48 -36.29 -6.23
N TYR A 80 -23.77 -35.84 -5.00
CA TYR A 80 -23.22 -36.41 -3.76
C TYR A 80 -24.26 -36.89 -2.75
N GLY A 81 -25.57 -36.78 -3.04
CA GLY A 81 -26.63 -37.48 -2.33
C GLY A 81 -26.71 -37.23 -0.82
N PHE A 82 -26.81 -35.96 -0.41
CA PHE A 82 -27.24 -35.59 0.95
C PHE A 82 -28.66 -35.02 0.92
#